data_AF-A0AAD4PV63-F1
#
_entry.id   AF-A0AAD4PV63-F1
#
_cell.length_a   1.000
_cell.length_b   1.000
_cell.length_c   1.000
_cell.angle_alpha   90.00
_cell.angle_beta   90.00
_cell.angle_gamma   90.00
#
_symmetry.space_group_name_H-M   'P 1'
#
loop_
_entity.id
_entity.type
_entity.pdbx_description
1 polymer ?
#
loop_
_entity_poly.entity_id
_entity_poly.type
_entity_poly.pdbx_seq_one_letter_code
_entity_poly.pdbx_strand_id
1 'polypeptide(L)'
;MTRMSRWYYAAVPAIAFIVVVWSLCWTPSWTGILSIDQSRWSSNPLRMNSNGPRLQKKLPAVALSNITASQRSSITNCVSNMIIVSDKEEQMSPSFQPEHDIISDLPEVYWDKENVDLQAYERIYSMNGLKEPTTRRDGWLLDRFKFLPMMEYAYERNEAARWFFFVEADTYIV
;
A
#
# COMPACT_ATOMS: atom_id res chain seq x y z
N MET A 1 38.98 30.67 -23.67
CA MET A 1 38.40 29.49 -24.34
C MET A 1 39.49 28.44 -24.49
N THR A 2 39.50 27.43 -23.63
CA THR A 2 40.50 26.35 -23.68
C THR A 2 40.09 25.33 -24.75
N ARG A 3 40.96 25.14 -25.74
CA ARG A 3 40.76 24.21 -26.86
C ARG A 3 40.90 22.78 -26.35
N MET A 4 39.79 22.08 -26.12
CA MET A 4 39.81 20.66 -25.76
C MET A 4 40.53 19.85 -26.85
N SER A 5 41.41 18.95 -26.42
CA SER A 5 42.26 18.16 -27.31
C SER A 5 41.41 17.17 -28.12
N ARG A 6 41.78 16.90 -29.38
CA ARG A 6 41.04 16.01 -30.29
C ARG A 6 40.80 14.60 -29.73
N TRP A 7 41.64 14.15 -28.79
CA TRP A 7 41.52 12.86 -28.11
C TRP A 7 40.28 12.77 -27.21
N TYR A 8 39.77 13.89 -26.69
CA TYR A 8 38.59 13.92 -25.83
C TYR A 8 37.35 13.35 -26.55
N TYR A 9 37.14 13.74 -27.81
CA TYR A 9 36.00 13.28 -28.60
C TYR A 9 36.08 11.79 -28.98
N ALA A 10 37.28 11.19 -28.95
CA ALA A 10 37.47 9.76 -29.16
C ALA A 10 37.33 8.96 -27.85
N ALA A 11 37.76 9.52 -26.72
CA ALA A 11 37.73 8.85 -25.42
C ALA A 11 36.31 8.76 -24.82
N VAL A 12 35.51 9.81 -24.96
CA VAL A 12 34.14 9.86 -24.40
C VAL A 12 33.24 8.70 -24.89
N PRO A 13 33.12 8.41 -26.21
CA PRO A 13 32.28 7.31 -26.66
C PRO A 13 32.84 5.93 -26.24
N ALA A 14 34.17 5.78 -26.14
CA ALA A 14 34.78 4.53 -25.68
C ALA A 14 34.47 4.27 -24.20
N ILE A 15 34.58 5.28 -23.34
CA ILE A 15 34.25 5.17 -21.91
C ILE A 15 32.76 4.89 -21.74
N ALA A 16 31.88 5.59 -22.48
CA ALA A 16 30.44 5.33 -22.43
C ALA A 16 30.10 3.90 -22.82
N PHE A 17 30.74 3.36 -23.87
CA PHE A 17 30.52 1.98 -24.32
C PHE A 17 30.97 0.97 -23.26
N ILE A 18 32.12 1.19 -22.61
CA ILE A 18 32.62 0.33 -21.53
C ILE A 18 31.64 0.31 -20.35
N VAL A 19 31.11 1.48 -19.95
CA VAL A 19 30.14 1.57 -18.83
C VAL A 19 28.84 0.84 -19.15
N VAL A 20 28.35 0.95 -20.40
CA VAL A 20 27.12 0.25 -20.84
C VAL A 20 27.34 -1.27 -20.88
N VAL A 21 28.46 -1.73 -21.46
CA VAL A 21 28.79 -3.17 -21.52
C VAL A 21 29.01 -3.75 -20.13
N TRP A 22 29.68 -3.01 -19.25
CA TRP A 22 29.88 -3.43 -17.86
C TRP A 22 28.55 -3.51 -17.10
N SER A 23 27.67 -2.52 -17.27
CA SER A 23 26.31 -2.57 -16.70
C SER A 23 25.51 -3.75 -17.23
N LEU A 24 25.60 -4.08 -18.51
CA LEU A 24 24.89 -5.23 -19.10
C LEU A 24 25.45 -6.58 -18.66
N CYS A 25 26.77 -6.70 -18.44
CA CYS A 25 27.41 -7.94 -18.03
C CYS A 25 27.41 -8.18 -16.52
N TRP A 26 27.25 -7.13 -15.71
CA TRP A 26 27.41 -7.19 -14.26
C TRP A 26 26.21 -6.71 -13.45
N THR A 27 25.14 -6.25 -14.10
CA THR A 27 23.87 -6.15 -13.38
C THR A 27 23.33 -7.57 -13.19
N PRO A 28 23.15 -8.04 -11.94
CA PRO A 28 22.36 -9.24 -11.71
C PRO A 28 20.99 -9.01 -12.35
N SER A 29 20.46 -10.02 -13.04
CA SER A 29 19.12 -9.96 -13.60
C SER A 29 18.16 -9.41 -12.53
N TRP A 30 17.45 -8.33 -12.85
CA TRP A 30 16.51 -7.64 -11.95
C TRP A 30 15.32 -8.51 -11.49
N THR A 31 15.38 -9.81 -11.72
CA THR A 31 14.41 -10.82 -11.28
C THR A 31 14.51 -11.16 -9.79
N GLY A 32 15.48 -10.59 -9.06
CA GLY A 32 15.77 -10.96 -7.66
C GLY A 32 15.33 -9.98 -6.56
N ILE A 33 14.87 -8.77 -6.88
CA ILE A 33 14.56 -7.73 -5.86
C ILE A 33 13.12 -7.79 -5.33
N LEU A 34 12.25 -8.56 -5.97
CA LEU A 34 10.92 -8.88 -5.45
C LEU A 34 10.65 -10.35 -5.74
N SER A 35 11.16 -11.26 -4.90
CA SER A 35 10.57 -12.61 -4.82
C SER A 35 9.21 -12.49 -4.14
N ILE A 36 8.26 -11.86 -4.82
CA ILE A 36 6.84 -12.00 -4.47
C ILE A 36 6.55 -13.47 -4.73
N ASP A 37 6.25 -14.21 -3.67
CA ASP A 37 5.78 -15.58 -3.78
C ASP A 37 4.45 -15.59 -4.55
N GLN A 38 4.56 -15.72 -5.86
CA GLN A 38 3.42 -15.80 -6.78
C GLN A 38 2.62 -17.07 -6.55
N SER A 39 3.12 -18.07 -5.81
CA SER A 39 2.33 -19.28 -5.52
C SER A 39 1.10 -18.94 -4.68
N ARG A 40 1.18 -17.91 -3.81
CA ARG A 40 0.06 -17.38 -3.02
C ARG A 40 -1.04 -16.74 -3.86
N TRP A 41 -0.67 -16.13 -5.00
CA TRP A 41 -1.58 -15.44 -5.93
C TRP A 41 -1.98 -16.29 -7.15
N SER A 42 -1.29 -17.40 -7.43
CA SER A 42 -1.53 -18.28 -8.59
C SER A 42 -2.63 -19.32 -8.35
N SER A 43 -3.27 -19.31 -7.19
CA SER A 43 -4.45 -20.13 -6.93
C SER A 43 -5.60 -19.61 -7.83
N ASN A 44 -5.78 -20.29 -8.97
CA ASN A 44 -6.94 -20.10 -9.85
C ASN A 44 -8.23 -19.96 -9.01
N PRO A 45 -8.92 -18.80 -9.01
CA PRO A 45 -10.16 -18.60 -8.23
C PRO A 45 -11.36 -19.42 -8.78
N LEU A 46 -11.11 -20.33 -9.72
CA LEU A 46 -12.11 -21.15 -10.39
C LEU A 46 -12.11 -22.63 -9.97
N ARG A 47 -11.28 -23.05 -9.01
CA ARG A 47 -11.37 -24.43 -8.48
C ARG A 47 -12.42 -24.52 -7.37
N MET A 48 -13.67 -24.38 -7.78
CA MET A 48 -14.84 -24.57 -6.92
C MET A 48 -14.99 -26.07 -6.63
N ASN A 49 -14.68 -26.48 -5.40
CA ASN A 49 -14.98 -27.82 -4.89
C ASN A 49 -16.51 -28.01 -4.92
N SER A 50 -16.97 -29.03 -5.63
CA SER A 50 -18.36 -29.25 -6.03
C SER A 50 -19.29 -29.74 -4.91
N ASN A 51 -18.87 -29.71 -3.64
CA ASN A 51 -19.63 -30.32 -2.55
C ASN A 51 -20.02 -29.29 -1.48
N GLY A 52 -21.15 -28.60 -1.69
CA GLY A 52 -21.87 -27.87 -0.64
C GLY A 52 -22.41 -26.50 -1.09
N PRO A 53 -23.72 -26.21 -0.94
CA PRO A 53 -24.28 -24.93 -1.32
C PRO A 53 -24.02 -23.92 -0.21
N ARG A 54 -22.91 -23.18 -0.29
CA ARG A 54 -22.83 -21.85 0.30
C ARG A 54 -22.71 -20.87 -0.85
N LEU A 55 -23.86 -20.38 -1.31
CA LEU A 55 -23.97 -19.11 -2.01
C LEU A 55 -23.58 -18.00 -1.02
N GLN A 56 -22.30 -17.96 -0.61
CA GLN A 56 -21.65 -16.71 -0.31
C GLN A 56 -21.80 -15.94 -1.61
N LYS A 57 -22.81 -15.06 -1.69
CA LYS A 57 -22.95 -14.17 -2.84
C LYS A 57 -21.56 -13.58 -3.04
N LYS A 58 -20.95 -13.80 -4.20
CA LYS A 58 -19.66 -13.22 -4.57
C LYS A 58 -19.86 -11.71 -4.74
N LEU A 59 -20.13 -11.03 -3.63
CA LEU A 59 -20.45 -9.62 -3.57
C LEU A 59 -19.12 -8.86 -3.63
N PRO A 60 -19.12 -7.72 -4.32
CA PRO A 60 -17.92 -6.92 -4.50
C PRO A 60 -17.53 -6.18 -3.23
N ALA A 61 -16.35 -6.45 -2.69
CA ALA A 61 -15.95 -5.81 -1.43
C ALA A 61 -15.46 -4.38 -1.67
N VAL A 62 -15.91 -3.45 -0.84
CA VAL A 62 -15.42 -2.07 -0.83
C VAL A 62 -14.54 -1.91 0.40
N ALA A 63 -13.28 -1.56 0.20
CA ALA A 63 -12.33 -1.28 1.28
C ALA A 63 -12.12 0.23 1.36
N LEU A 64 -12.42 0.82 2.52
CA LEU A 64 -12.32 2.26 2.75
C LEU A 64 -11.26 2.56 3.77
N SER A 65 -10.47 3.61 3.52
CA SER A 65 -9.52 4.16 4.49
C SER A 65 -10.09 5.41 5.15
N ASN A 66 -10.12 5.46 6.50
CA ASN A 66 -10.40 6.66 7.32
C ASN A 66 -11.79 7.30 7.09
N ILE A 67 -12.87 6.52 6.99
CA ILE A 67 -14.18 7.02 6.54
C ILE A 67 -14.79 8.06 7.51
N THR A 68 -15.12 9.24 6.97
CA THR A 68 -15.79 10.30 7.74
C THR A 68 -17.27 9.99 8.03
N ALA A 69 -17.83 10.62 9.07
CA ALA A 69 -19.26 10.49 9.40
C ALA A 69 -20.18 10.89 8.22
N SER A 70 -19.80 11.87 7.42
CA SER A 70 -20.56 12.33 6.25
C SER A 70 -20.58 11.31 5.12
N GLN A 71 -19.43 10.73 4.77
CA GLN A 71 -19.34 9.64 3.78
C GLN A 71 -20.16 8.42 4.22
N ARG A 72 -20.12 8.10 5.53
CA ARG A 72 -20.89 7.00 6.12
C ARG A 72 -22.40 7.17 5.95
N SER A 73 -22.90 8.38 6.20
CA SER A 73 -24.33 8.69 6.10
C SER A 73 -24.85 8.79 4.67
N SER A 74 -23.96 8.92 3.67
CA SER A 74 -24.29 9.16 2.27
C SER A 74 -23.99 7.94 1.39
N ILE A 75 -22.83 7.93 0.72
CA ILE A 75 -22.49 6.98 -0.35
C ILE A 75 -22.40 5.54 0.19
N THR A 76 -21.88 5.35 1.39
CA THR A 76 -21.55 4.00 1.87
C THR A 76 -22.70 3.33 2.63
N ASN A 77 -23.80 4.05 2.87
CA ASN A 77 -24.95 3.55 3.62
C ASN A 77 -25.65 2.37 2.91
N CYS A 78 -25.53 2.29 1.58
CA CYS A 78 -26.13 1.21 0.78
C CYS A 78 -25.20 0.00 0.58
N VAL A 79 -23.94 0.06 1.04
CA VAL A 79 -22.94 -0.99 0.83
C VAL A 79 -22.93 -1.95 2.02
N SER A 80 -23.43 -3.16 1.82
CA SER A 80 -23.58 -4.17 2.90
C SER A 80 -22.31 -4.98 3.18
N ASN A 81 -21.34 -4.96 2.28
CA ASN A 81 -20.10 -5.73 2.35
C ASN A 81 -18.87 -4.83 2.26
N MET A 82 -18.85 -3.86 3.17
CA MET A 82 -17.79 -2.87 3.31
C MET A 82 -16.77 -3.33 4.36
N ILE A 83 -15.50 -3.17 4.05
CA ILE A 83 -14.37 -3.34 4.96
C ILE A 83 -13.87 -1.93 5.26
N ILE A 84 -13.80 -1.57 6.54
CA ILE A 84 -13.26 -0.28 6.97
C ILE A 84 -11.90 -0.55 7.56
N VAL A 85 -10.89 0.14 7.03
CA VAL A 85 -9.51 0.07 7.46
C VAL A 85 -9.06 1.50 7.75
N SER A 86 -8.05 1.67 8.59
CA SER A 86 -7.51 2.99 8.88
C SER A 86 -6.00 2.92 9.04
N ASP A 87 -5.35 4.07 8.87
CA ASP A 87 -3.93 4.26 9.23
C ASP A 87 -3.72 4.51 10.73
N LYS A 88 -4.82 4.65 11.47
CA LYS A 88 -4.85 4.86 12.90
C LYS A 88 -6.08 4.21 13.52
N GLU A 89 -5.91 3.59 14.68
CA GLU A 89 -7.02 3.10 15.48
C GLU A 89 -7.82 4.29 16.01
N GLU A 90 -8.97 4.55 15.37
CA GLU A 90 -9.95 5.53 15.84
C GLU A 90 -11.14 4.79 16.45
N GLN A 91 -11.42 5.07 17.73
CA GLN A 91 -12.63 4.59 18.37
C GLN A 91 -13.84 5.32 17.80
N MET A 92 -14.47 4.70 16.82
CA MET A 92 -15.73 5.17 16.29
C MET A 92 -16.90 4.86 17.22
N SER A 93 -17.97 5.62 17.02
CA SER A 93 -19.24 5.49 17.73
C SER A 93 -19.66 4.00 17.86
N PRO A 94 -20.19 3.56 19.02
CA PRO A 94 -20.34 2.15 19.40
C PRO A 94 -21.24 1.28 18.49
N SER A 95 -21.88 1.88 17.49
CA SER A 95 -22.78 1.23 16.55
C SER A 95 -22.08 0.57 15.35
N PHE A 96 -20.77 0.77 15.16
CA PHE A 96 -20.02 0.29 13.99
C PHE A 96 -18.79 -0.54 14.37
N GLN A 97 -18.30 -1.37 13.44
CA GLN A 97 -17.06 -2.13 13.63
C GLN A 97 -15.88 -1.15 13.79
N PRO A 98 -14.95 -1.41 14.72
CA PRO A 98 -13.77 -0.59 14.92
C PRO A 98 -12.92 -0.56 13.65
N GLU A 99 -12.31 0.59 13.39
CA GLU A 99 -11.35 0.71 12.29
C GLU A 99 -10.10 -0.10 12.61
N HIS A 100 -9.69 -0.94 11.67
CA HIS A 100 -8.48 -1.74 11.82
C HIS A 100 -7.25 -0.92 11.42
N ASP A 101 -6.29 -0.74 12.33
CA ASP A 101 -5.05 -0.05 12.03
C ASP A 101 -4.10 -0.95 11.25
N ILE A 102 -3.98 -0.65 9.95
CA ILE A 102 -3.18 -1.45 9.04
C ILE A 102 -1.67 -1.18 9.13
N ILE A 103 -1.28 0.01 9.61
CA ILE A 103 0.14 0.35 9.72
C ILE A 103 0.72 -0.38 10.93
N SER A 104 -0.06 -0.56 11.99
CA SER A 104 0.35 -1.34 13.17
C SER A 104 0.71 -2.80 12.87
N ASP A 105 0.13 -3.38 11.81
CA ASP A 105 0.35 -4.76 11.38
C ASP A 105 1.61 -4.95 10.51
N LEU A 106 2.33 -3.88 10.18
CA LEU A 106 3.53 -3.97 9.34
C LEU A 106 4.58 -4.89 9.97
N PRO A 107 5.25 -5.75 9.16
CA PRO A 107 6.33 -6.59 9.65
C PRO A 107 7.44 -5.82 10.37
N GLU A 108 8.08 -6.45 11.36
CA GLU A 108 9.14 -5.84 12.18
C GLU A 108 10.26 -5.18 11.35
N VAL A 109 10.55 -5.71 10.16
CA VAL A 109 11.54 -5.20 9.21
C VAL A 109 11.31 -3.73 8.82
N TYR A 110 10.06 -3.27 8.84
CA TYR A 110 9.73 -1.89 8.51
C TYR A 110 10.04 -0.91 9.66
N TRP A 111 9.95 -1.38 10.91
CA TRP A 111 10.08 -0.58 12.13
C TRP A 111 11.52 -0.24 12.52
N ASP A 112 12.40 -0.06 11.53
CA ASP A 112 13.75 0.42 11.75
C ASP A 112 13.74 1.89 12.21
N LYS A 113 14.56 2.21 13.20
CA LYS A 113 14.72 3.58 13.73
C LYS A 113 15.28 4.54 12.68
N GLU A 114 16.00 4.03 11.69
CA GLU A 114 16.51 4.84 10.58
C GLU A 114 15.41 5.22 9.57
N ASN A 115 14.25 4.57 9.61
CA ASN A 115 13.15 4.84 8.70
C ASN A 115 12.40 6.12 9.10
N VAL A 116 12.85 7.25 8.52
CA VAL A 116 12.25 8.57 8.73
C VAL A 116 10.77 8.65 8.36
N ASP A 117 10.30 7.78 7.45
CA ASP A 117 8.91 7.80 7.00
C ASP A 117 7.99 7.21 8.09
N LEU A 118 8.41 6.15 8.79
CA LEU A 118 7.62 5.53 9.86
C LEU A 118 7.76 6.23 11.22
N GLN A 119 8.77 7.08 11.41
CA GLN A 119 8.77 8.02 12.53
C GLN A 119 7.55 8.96 12.50
N ALA A 120 6.97 9.21 11.32
CA ALA A 120 5.73 9.98 11.20
C ALA A 120 4.54 9.28 11.90
N TYR A 121 4.50 7.95 11.89
CA TYR A 121 3.46 7.17 12.57
C TYR A 121 3.54 7.37 14.08
N GLU A 122 4.73 7.27 14.65
CA GLU A 122 4.95 7.56 16.07
C GLU A 122 4.58 9.00 16.41
N ARG A 123 4.85 9.99 15.55
CA ARG A 123 4.42 11.39 15.76
C ARG A 123 2.90 11.54 15.78
N ILE A 124 2.18 10.86 14.89
CA ILE A 124 0.70 10.88 14.84
C ILE A 124 0.08 10.18 16.07
N TYR A 125 0.73 9.14 16.59
CA TYR A 125 0.27 8.38 17.74
C TYR A 125 0.66 8.97 19.10
N SER A 126 1.86 9.54 19.22
CA SER A 126 2.38 10.18 20.43
C SER A 126 1.69 11.51 20.77
N MET A 127 0.77 11.97 19.92
CA MET A 127 -0.18 13.06 20.17
C MET A 127 -1.06 12.89 21.42
N ASN A 128 -1.12 11.69 22.01
CA ASN A 128 -1.69 11.52 23.36
C ASN A 128 -0.79 12.09 24.48
N GLY A 129 0.40 12.60 24.18
CA GLY A 129 1.36 13.10 25.19
C GLY A 129 2.28 14.26 24.80
N LEU A 130 2.57 14.54 23.52
CA LEU A 130 3.48 15.64 23.12
C LEU A 130 2.92 16.51 21.99
N LYS A 131 2.98 17.84 22.21
CA LYS A 131 2.36 18.93 21.45
C LYS A 131 3.08 19.29 20.13
N GLU A 132 3.59 18.32 19.38
CA GLU A 132 4.08 18.65 18.03
C GLU A 132 2.93 18.51 17.03
N PRO A 133 2.57 19.57 16.28
CA PRO A 133 1.48 19.49 15.32
C PRO A 133 1.86 18.53 14.20
N THR A 134 1.04 17.51 13.97
CA THR A 134 1.17 16.62 12.80
C THR A 134 1.03 17.47 11.56
N THR A 135 2.05 17.42 10.73
CA THR A 135 2.05 18.14 9.48
C THR A 135 1.33 17.33 8.42
N ARG A 136 0.75 17.98 7.40
CA ARG A 136 0.24 17.30 6.21
C ARG A 136 1.27 16.37 5.57
N ARG A 137 2.55 16.71 5.71
CA ARG A 137 3.68 15.90 5.21
C ARG A 137 3.77 14.57 5.96
N ASP A 138 3.48 14.52 7.25
CA ASP A 138 3.51 13.29 8.04
C ASP A 138 2.50 12.26 7.53
N GLY A 139 1.26 12.69 7.24
CA GLY A 139 0.25 11.81 6.63
C GLY A 139 0.69 11.28 5.26
N TRP A 140 1.26 12.15 4.43
CA TRP A 140 1.78 11.75 3.10
C TRP A 140 2.92 10.72 3.17
N LEU A 141 3.76 10.75 4.22
CA LEU A 141 4.82 9.76 4.40
C LEU A 141 4.23 8.38 4.72
N LEU A 142 3.12 8.33 5.47
CA LEU A 142 2.44 7.09 5.83
C LEU A 142 1.62 6.49 4.71
N ASP A 143 1.11 7.32 3.79
CA ASP A 143 0.39 6.84 2.60
C ASP A 143 1.20 5.82 1.78
N ARG A 144 2.53 5.90 1.85
CA ARG A 144 3.43 4.93 1.21
C ARG A 144 3.25 3.49 1.74
N PHE A 145 2.88 3.34 3.00
CA PHE A 145 2.83 2.03 3.68
C PHE A 145 1.42 1.48 3.83
N LYS A 146 0.37 2.28 3.67
CA LYS A 146 -1.00 1.82 3.93
C LYS A 146 -1.59 0.93 2.83
N PHE A 147 -1.34 1.24 1.55
CA PHE A 147 -2.11 0.64 0.45
C PHE A 147 -1.95 -0.87 0.29
N LEU A 148 -0.71 -1.36 0.23
CA LEU A 148 -0.48 -2.80 0.01
C LEU A 148 -0.99 -3.65 1.17
N PRO A 149 -0.69 -3.33 2.44
CA PRO A 149 -1.31 -3.99 3.58
C PRO A 149 -2.83 -3.93 3.57
N MET A 150 -3.45 -2.79 3.21
CA MET A 150 -4.91 -2.70 3.11
C MET A 150 -5.48 -3.66 2.07
N MET A 151 -4.80 -3.84 0.94
CA MET A 151 -5.20 -4.79 -0.10
C MET A 151 -5.09 -6.23 0.39
N GLU A 152 -4.01 -6.59 1.08
CA GLU A 152 -3.82 -7.92 1.66
C GLU A 152 -4.90 -8.22 2.70
N TYR A 153 -5.11 -7.30 3.65
CA TYR A 153 -6.15 -7.43 4.67
C TYR A 153 -7.56 -7.54 4.07
N ALA A 154 -7.87 -6.73 3.05
CA ALA A 154 -9.17 -6.81 2.37
C ALA A 154 -9.37 -8.17 1.68
N TYR A 155 -8.31 -8.70 1.05
CA TYR A 155 -8.33 -10.02 0.42
C TYR A 155 -8.54 -11.13 1.46
N GLU A 156 -7.78 -11.14 2.55
CA GLU A 156 -7.92 -12.13 3.62
C GLU A 156 -9.31 -12.08 4.28
N ARG A 157 -9.91 -10.89 4.38
CA ARG A 157 -11.26 -10.74 4.94
C ARG A 157 -12.36 -11.26 4.01
N ASN A 158 -12.15 -11.24 2.69
CA ASN A 158 -13.13 -11.71 1.71
C ASN A 158 -12.48 -12.29 0.45
N GLU A 159 -11.82 -13.45 0.59
CA GLU A 159 -11.17 -14.16 -0.52
C GLU A 159 -12.17 -14.57 -1.63
N ALA A 160 -13.45 -14.66 -1.30
CA ALA A 160 -14.52 -15.04 -2.23
C ALA A 160 -15.01 -13.87 -3.11
N ALA A 161 -14.55 -12.63 -2.87
CA ALA A 161 -14.89 -11.48 -3.68
C ALA A 161 -14.39 -11.63 -5.13
N ARG A 162 -15.17 -11.13 -6.10
CA ARG A 162 -14.74 -11.13 -7.51
C ARG A 162 -13.85 -9.95 -7.86
N TRP A 163 -14.02 -8.85 -7.16
CA TRP A 163 -13.28 -7.62 -7.32
C TRP A 163 -13.37 -6.81 -6.02
N PHE A 164 -12.37 -5.97 -5.83
CA PHE A 164 -12.27 -5.03 -4.73
C PHE A 164 -12.29 -3.61 -5.29
N PHE A 165 -12.91 -2.71 -4.55
CA PHE A 165 -12.91 -1.29 -4.86
C PHE A 165 -12.43 -0.50 -3.64
N PHE A 166 -11.31 0.20 -3.82
CA PHE A 166 -10.63 0.92 -2.76
C PHE A 166 -10.91 2.41 -2.91
N VAL A 167 -11.33 3.06 -1.83
CA VAL A 167 -11.66 4.50 -1.82
C VAL A 167 -11.16 5.15 -0.55
N GLU A 168 -10.58 6.34 -0.70
CA GLU A 168 -10.10 7.13 0.43
C GLU A 168 -11.18 8.06 1.00
N ALA A 169 -10.97 8.51 2.24
CA ALA A 169 -11.90 9.40 2.96
C ALA A 169 -12.11 10.78 2.32
N ASP A 170 -11.15 11.24 1.54
CA ASP A 170 -11.20 12.52 0.83
C ASP A 170 -11.76 12.39 -0.59
N THR A 171 -12.15 11.18 -0.98
CA THR A 171 -12.71 10.87 -2.30
C THR A 171 -14.24 10.72 -2.23
N TYR A 172 -14.94 11.38 -3.14
CA TYR A 172 -16.39 11.28 -3.31
C TYR A 172 -16.71 10.69 -4.69
N ILE A 173 -17.65 9.76 -4.75
CA ILE A 173 -18.04 9.03 -5.97
C ILE A 173 -19.47 9.40 -6.31
N VAL A 174 -19.70 9.78 -7.57
CA VAL A 174 -20.98 10.26 -8.12
C VAL A 174 -21.40 9.42 -9.31
#